data_AF-A0A1B6I9Y2-F1
#
_entry.id   AF-A0A1B6I9Y2-F1
#
_cell.length_a   1.000
_cell.length_b   1.000
_cell.length_c   1.000
_cell.angle_alpha   90.00
_cell.angle_beta   90.00
_cell.angle_gamma   90.00
#
_symmetry.space_group_name_H-M   'P 1'
#
loop_
_entity.id
_entity.type
_entity.pdbx_description
1 polymer ?
#
loop_
_entity_poly.entity_id
_entity_poly.type
_entity_poly.pdbx_seq_one_letter_code
_entity_poly.pdbx_strand_id
1 'polypeptide(L)'
;MFGRFADSAVFAVIIVHTSELVPTANRNSAVGAALTTAQLGSVLAPFVVDILGTKDSTWPSTLCGIVTLLSALLMMALPETRGKNLLATVEDLKKSDRRDR
;
A
#
# COMPACT_ATOMS: atom_id res chain seq x y z
N MET A 1 -15.78 -6.85 -12.73
CA MET A 1 -14.58 -7.66 -13.05
C MET A 1 -13.32 -6.81 -13.06
N PHE A 2 -13.23 -5.76 -13.89
CA PHE A 2 -12.04 -4.89 -14.02
C PHE A 2 -11.42 -4.38 -12.71
N GLY A 3 -12.24 -3.95 -11.74
CA GLY A 3 -11.73 -3.44 -10.45
C GLY A 3 -10.89 -4.45 -9.66
N ARG A 4 -11.28 -5.74 -9.65
CA ARG A 4 -10.52 -6.79 -8.94
C ARG A 4 -9.20 -7.12 -9.64
N PHE A 5 -9.18 -7.06 -10.97
CA PHE A 5 -7.95 -7.24 -11.74
C PHE A 5 -6.97 -6.08 -11.52
N ALA A 6 -7.46 -4.84 -11.52
CA ALA A 6 -6.65 -3.66 -11.26
C ALA A 6 -6.04 -3.71 -9.85
N ASP A 7 -6.84 -4.04 -8.83
CA ASP A 7 -6.39 -4.18 -7.45
C ASP A 7 -5.30 -5.25 -7.30
N SER A 8 -5.49 -6.42 -7.91
CA SER A 8 -4.47 -7.48 -7.90
C SER A 8 -3.17 -7.07 -8.61
N ALA A 9 -3.26 -6.34 -9.73
CA ALA A 9 -2.08 -5.86 -10.45
C ALA A 9 -1.30 -4.83 -9.62
N VAL A 10 -2.02 -3.89 -8.99
CA VAL A 10 -1.43 -2.90 -8.07
C VAL A 10 -0.76 -3.61 -6.89
N PHE A 11 -1.42 -4.59 -6.28
CA PHE A 11 -0.86 -5.34 -5.16
C PHE A 11 0.42 -6.09 -5.53
N ALA A 12 0.45 -6.72 -6.72
CA ALA A 12 1.65 -7.38 -7.23
C ALA A 12 2.81 -6.38 -7.43
N VAL A 13 2.53 -5.22 -8.02
CA VAL A 13 3.54 -4.16 -8.22
C VAL A 13 4.06 -3.63 -6.90
N ILE A 14 3.20 -3.38 -5.90
CA ILE A 14 3.60 -2.91 -4.56
C ILE A 14 4.51 -3.93 -3.87
N ILE A 15 4.17 -5.22 -3.93
CA ILE A 15 5.00 -6.26 -3.32
C ILE A 15 6.35 -6.34 -4.02
N VAL A 16 6.40 -6.33 -5.35
CA VAL A 16 7.68 -6.34 -6.10
C VAL A 16 8.50 -5.10 -5.78
N HIS A 17 7.88 -3.92 -5.75
CA HIS A 17 8.56 -2.68 -5.46
C HIS A 17 9.10 -2.64 -4.02
N THR A 18 8.29 -3.08 -3.06
CA THR A 18 8.73 -3.27 -1.67
C THR A 18 9.92 -4.22 -1.64
N SER A 19 9.84 -5.34 -2.38
CA SER A 19 10.89 -6.34 -2.46
C SER A 19 12.21 -5.82 -3.03
N GLU A 20 12.18 -4.77 -3.85
CA GLU A 20 13.36 -4.10 -4.41
C GLU A 20 13.93 -3.03 -3.47
N LEU A 21 13.08 -2.39 -2.66
CA LEU A 21 13.44 -1.33 -1.71
C LEU A 21 13.97 -1.85 -0.37
N VAL A 22 13.48 -3.00 0.12
CA VAL A 22 13.97 -3.58 1.38
C VAL A 22 15.07 -4.61 1.16
N PRO A 23 16.22 -4.49 1.87
CA PRO A 23 17.25 -5.52 1.86
C PRO A 23 16.71 -6.83 2.42
N THR A 24 17.32 -7.95 2.01
CA THR A 24 16.87 -9.33 2.26
C THR A 24 16.50 -9.65 3.71
N ALA A 25 17.09 -8.96 4.69
CA ALA A 25 16.77 -9.11 6.12
C ALA A 25 15.38 -8.60 6.52
N ASN A 26 14.83 -7.60 5.81
CA ASN A 26 13.57 -6.92 6.18
C ASN A 26 12.44 -7.18 5.16
N ARG A 27 12.74 -7.90 4.07
CA ARG A 27 11.79 -8.24 3.00
C ARG A 27 10.56 -8.99 3.53
N ASN A 28 10.78 -10.01 4.37
CA ASN A 28 9.71 -10.78 4.99
C ASN A 28 8.81 -9.90 5.88
N SER A 29 9.40 -8.99 6.66
CA SER A 29 8.65 -8.09 7.53
C SER A 29 7.83 -7.06 6.75
N ALA A 30 8.37 -6.54 5.64
CA ALA A 30 7.68 -5.56 4.81
C ALA A 30 6.49 -6.18 4.05
N VAL A 31 6.69 -7.36 3.46
CA VAL A 31 5.59 -8.12 2.83
C VAL A 31 4.55 -8.53 3.89
N GLY A 32 4.99 -8.95 5.08
CA GLY A 32 4.10 -9.23 6.21
C GLY A 32 3.26 -8.03 6.63
N ALA A 33 3.85 -6.84 6.74
CA ALA A 33 3.14 -5.60 7.09
C ALA A 33 2.12 -5.17 6.01
N ALA A 34 2.47 -5.35 4.73
CA ALA A 34 1.53 -5.09 3.63
C ALA A 34 0.33 -6.04 3.68
N LEU A 35 0.58 -7.33 3.92
CA LEU A 35 -0.47 -8.35 4.05
C LEU A 35 -1.37 -8.10 5.26
N THR A 36 -0.81 -7.76 6.42
CA THR A 36 -1.62 -7.46 7.62
C THR A 36 -2.48 -6.22 7.41
N THR A 37 -1.99 -5.20 6.71
CA THR A 37 -2.77 -4.01 6.36
C THR A 37 -3.92 -4.35 5.38
N ALA A 38 -3.66 -5.20 4.38
CA ALA A 38 -4.69 -5.69 3.47
C ALA A 38 -5.77 -6.50 4.20
N GLN A 39 -5.36 -7.37 5.13
CA GLN A 39 -6.27 -8.16 5.96
C GLN A 39 -7.08 -7.27 6.92
N LEU A 40 -6.48 -6.25 7.52
CA LEU A 40 -7.18 -5.26 8.34
C LEU A 40 -8.29 -4.57 7.54
N GLY A 41 -8.04 -4.19 6.29
CA GLY A 41 -9.07 -3.64 5.41
C GLY A 41 -10.23 -4.61 5.18
N SER A 42 -9.93 -5.90 4.97
CA SER A 42 -10.96 -6.93 4.80
C SER A 42 -11.77 -7.18 6.08
N VAL A 43 -11.18 -7.03 7.26
CA VAL A 43 -11.88 -7.15 8.54
C VAL A 43 -12.75 -5.92 8.78
N LEU A 44 -12.28 -4.72 8.47
CA LEU A 44 -13.02 -3.46 8.65
C LEU A 44 -14.20 -3.31 7.69
N ALA A 45 -14.13 -3.91 6.50
CA ALA A 45 -15.17 -3.83 5.48
C ALA A 45 -16.60 -4.19 5.98
N PRO A 46 -16.83 -5.35 6.61
CA PRO A 46 -18.15 -5.69 7.15
C PRO A 46 -18.58 -4.78 8.31
N PHE A 47 -17.67 -4.28 9.15
CA PHE A 47 -18.03 -3.34 10.22
C PHE A 47 -18.53 -2.01 9.67
N VAL A 48 -17.89 -1.49 8.64
CA VAL A 48 -18.35 -0.26 7.97
C VAL A 48 -19.74 -0.46 7.37
N VAL A 49 -19.99 -1.62 6.75
CA VAL A 49 -21.29 -1.96 6.18
C VAL A 49 -22.36 -2.13 7.26
N ASP A 50 -22.04 -2.77 8.38
CA ASP A 50 -22.98 -3.01 9.48
C ASP A 50 -23.40 -1.71 10.19
N ILE A 51 -22.42 -0.82 10.46
CA ILE A 51 -22.67 0.45 11.13
C ILE A 51 -23.43 1.43 10.23
N LEU A 52 -23.08 1.55 8.94
CA LEU A 52 -23.73 2.49 8.01
C LEU A 52 -24.98 1.92 7.31
N GLY A 53 -25.07 0.59 7.19
CA GLY A 53 -26.18 -0.09 6.51
C GLY A 53 -27.52 0.03 7.23
N THR A 54 -27.51 0.37 8.52
CA THR A 54 -28.73 0.65 9.31
C THR A 54 -29.39 1.99 8.97
N LYS A 55 -28.65 2.92 8.37
CA LYS A 55 -29.12 4.28 8.08
C LYS A 55 -29.62 4.41 6.64
N ASP A 56 -28.86 3.89 5.66
CA ASP A 56 -29.17 3.94 4.22
C ASP A 56 -28.17 3.09 3.41
N SER A 57 -28.64 2.23 2.50
CA SER A 57 -27.82 1.24 1.75
C SER A 57 -26.72 1.87 0.85
N THR A 58 -26.86 3.13 0.48
CA THR A 58 -25.94 3.83 -0.45
C THR A 58 -24.64 4.29 0.22
N TRP A 59 -24.66 4.58 1.52
CA TRP A 59 -23.51 5.12 2.26
C TRP A 59 -22.24 4.25 2.23
N PRO A 60 -22.30 2.92 2.46
CA PRO A 60 -21.09 2.10 2.48
C PRO A 60 -20.40 2.04 1.12
N SER A 61 -21.17 2.06 0.02
CA SER A 61 -20.60 2.05 -1.34
C SER A 61 -19.86 3.36 -1.64
N THR A 62 -20.42 4.50 -1.23
CA THR A 62 -19.79 5.82 -1.41
C THR A 62 -18.50 5.94 -0.60
N LEU A 63 -18.50 5.44 0.65
CA LEU A 63 -17.32 5.48 1.52
C LEU A 63 -16.17 4.64 0.94
N CYS A 64 -16.47 3.43 0.48
CA CYS A 64 -15.49 2.55 -0.17
C CYS A 64 -14.89 3.22 -1.41
N GLY A 65 -15.74 3.84 -2.25
CA GLY A 65 -15.29 4.60 -3.42
C GLY A 65 -14.38 5.77 -3.08
N ILE A 66 -14.69 6.55 -2.02
CA ILE A 66 -13.85 7.67 -1.56
C ILE A 66 -12.49 7.16 -1.08
N VAL A 67 -12.45 6.08 -0.31
CA VAL A 67 -11.19 5.50 0.17
C VAL A 67 -10.33 4.99 -0.98
N THR A 68 -10.93 4.35 -1.99
CA THR A 68 -10.21 3.93 -3.21
C THR A 68 -9.68 5.12 -4.00
N LEU A 69 -10.47 6.18 -4.16
CA LEU A 69 -10.03 7.40 -4.85
C LEU A 69 -8.89 8.10 -4.10
N LEU A 70 -8.99 8.20 -2.77
CA LEU A 70 -7.91 8.74 -1.93
C LEU A 70 -6.65 7.89 -2.03
N SER A 71 -6.77 6.56 -2.01
CA SER A 71 -5.63 5.66 -2.19
C SER A 71 -4.97 5.83 -3.57
N ALA A 72 -5.76 5.89 -4.64
CA ALA A 72 -5.25 6.12 -5.98
C ALA A 72 -4.59 7.50 -6.14
N LEU A 73 -5.19 8.53 -5.54
CA LEU A 73 -4.64 9.89 -5.54
C LEU A 73 -3.35 9.96 -4.71
N LEU A 74 -3.29 9.24 -3.60
CA LEU A 74 -2.09 9.12 -2.79
C LEU A 74 -0.99 8.33 -3.52
N MET A 75 -1.34 7.31 -4.31
CA MET A 75 -0.38 6.63 -5.21
C MET A 75 0.12 7.56 -6.32
N MET A 76 -0.75 8.42 -6.87
CA MET A 76 -0.34 9.45 -7.83
C MET A 76 0.51 10.55 -7.20
N ALA A 77 0.22 10.93 -5.95
CA ALA A 77 0.97 11.92 -5.19
C ALA A 77 2.28 11.36 -4.65
N LEU A 78 2.41 10.03 -4.57
CA LEU A 78 3.67 9.37 -4.30
C LEU A 78 4.56 9.64 -5.53
N PRO A 79 5.62 10.47 -5.39
CA PRO A 79 6.46 10.83 -6.51
C PRO A 79 6.99 9.55 -7.12
N GLU A 80 6.79 9.42 -8.43
CA GLU A 80 7.17 8.26 -9.21
C GLU A 80 8.55 7.78 -8.78
N THR A 81 8.62 6.66 -8.06
CA THR A 81 9.87 6.05 -7.55
C THR A 81 10.69 5.44 -8.69
N ARG A 82 10.50 5.89 -9.93
CA ARG A 82 11.34 5.59 -11.08
C ARG A 82 12.51 6.57 -11.10
N GLY A 83 13.64 6.14 -10.54
CA GLY A 83 14.92 6.82 -10.78
C GLY A 83 15.81 7.08 -9.57
N LYS A 84 15.44 6.65 -8.36
CA LYS A 84 16.42 6.64 -7.25
C LYS A 84 17.22 5.34 -7.27
N ASN A 85 18.52 5.50 -7.46
CA ASN A 85 19.53 4.45 -7.48
C ASN A 85 19.36 3.51 -6.28
N LEU A 86 19.34 2.20 -6.57
CA LEU A 86 19.32 1.13 -5.59
C LEU A 86 20.47 1.32 -4.60
N LEU A 87 20.14 1.71 -3.36
CA LEU A 87 21.01 1.47 -2.22
C LEU A 87 20.93 -0.04 -1.93
N ALA A 88 21.76 -0.81 -2.63
CA ALA A 88 21.71 -2.28 -2.67
C ALA A 88 21.97 -2.97 -1.32
N THR A 89 22.35 -2.22 -0.28
CA THR A 89 22.68 -2.73 1.06
C THR A 89 22.31 -1.70 2.14
N VAL A 90 21.93 -2.15 3.35
CA VAL A 90 21.68 -1.29 4.54
C VAL A 90 22.87 -0.36 4.83
N GLU A 91 24.08 -0.77 4.46
CA GLU A 91 25.31 0.03 4.52
C GLU A 91 25.30 1.26 3.61
N ASP A 92 24.60 1.23 2.47
CA ASP A 92 24.52 2.36 1.54
C ASP A 92 23.52 3.42 2.05
N LEU A 93 22.41 2.99 2.67
CA LEU A 93 21.50 3.84 3.47
C LEU A 93 22.23 4.54 4.63
N LYS A 94 23.09 3.79 5.35
CA LYS A 94 23.89 4.33 6.46
C LYS A 94 25.07 5.21 6.00
N LYS A 95 25.47 5.12 4.73
CA LYS A 95 26.57 5.90 4.15
C LYS A 95 26.09 7.20 3.51
N SER A 96 24.86 7.21 2.97
CA SER A 96 24.16 8.44 2.56
C SER A 96 23.90 9.35 3.76
N ASP A 97 23.31 8.84 4.83
CA ASP A 97 22.98 9.63 6.05
C ASP A 97 24.23 10.20 6.76
N ARG A 98 25.38 9.53 6.60
CA ARG A 98 26.66 9.98 7.17
C ARG A 98 27.46 10.92 6.26
N ARG A 99 27.05 11.10 5.00
CA ARG A 99 27.68 12.05 4.05
C ARG A 99 26.94 13.39 4.02
N ASP A 100 25.72 13.43 4.52
CA ASP A 100 24.91 14.66 4.69
C ASP A 100 25.07 15.31 6.09
N ARG A 101 26.05 14.85 6.89
CA ARG A 101 26.57 15.53 8.09
C ARG A 101 28.04 15.90 7.89
#